data_AF-A0A6B3FSP0-F1
#
_entry.id   AF-A0A6B3FSP0-F1
#
_cell.length_a   1.000
_cell.length_b   1.000
_cell.length_c   1.000
_cell.angle_alpha   90.00
_cell.angle_beta   90.00
_cell.angle_gamma   90.00
#
_symmetry.space_group_name_H-M   'P 1'
#
loop_
_entity.id
_entity.type
_entity.pdbx_description
1 polymer ?
#
loop_
_entity_poly.entity_id
_entity_poly.type
_entity_poly.pdbx_seq_one_letter_code
_entity_poly.pdbx_strand_id
1 'polypeptide(L)'
;YGTGKQETKLRRLVHELGLYNHVFLMGPAHPIEAEWVKGSVAAVTSSLESFGMTIVEAMRCGLPVVSSDAPHGPGEIIDDGVNGRLVPVDAGPETF
;
A
#
# COMPACT_ATOMS: atom_id res chain seq x y z
N TYR A 1 4.21 5.34 -5.56
CA TYR A 1 4.95 6.60 -5.35
C TYR A 1 5.89 6.45 -4.18
N GLY A 2 6.91 7.30 -4.09
CA GLY A 2 7.96 7.24 -3.07
C GLY A 2 9.32 6.83 -3.63
N THR A 3 10.32 6.83 -2.76
CA THR A 3 11.70 6.41 -3.03
C THR A 3 12.18 5.52 -1.89
N GLY A 4 13.21 4.72 -2.13
CA GLY A 4 13.80 3.91 -1.05
C GLY A 4 14.81 2.88 -1.53
N LYS A 5 15.49 2.26 -0.57
CA LYS A 5 16.56 1.28 -0.82
C LYS A 5 16.09 0.05 -1.60
N GLN A 6 14.79 -0.25 -1.57
CA GLN A 6 14.20 -1.42 -2.24
C GLN A 6 13.89 -1.19 -3.73
N GLU A 7 14.06 0.03 -4.27
CA GLU A 7 13.66 0.34 -5.65
C GLU A 7 14.26 -0.62 -6.68
N THR A 8 15.58 -0.87 -6.62
CA THR A 8 16.25 -1.80 -7.55
C THR A 8 15.68 -3.21 -7.47
N LYS A 9 15.40 -3.71 -6.25
CA LYS A 9 14.81 -5.03 -6.04
C LYS A 9 13.40 -5.12 -6.62
N LEU A 10 12.59 -4.08 -6.41
CA LEU A 10 11.23 -4.00 -6.93
C LEU A 10 11.20 -3.93 -8.46
N ARG A 11 12.08 -3.14 -9.09
CA ARG A 11 12.19 -3.09 -10.56
C ARG A 11 12.50 -4.47 -11.14
N ARG A 12 13.47 -5.16 -10.54
CA ARG A 12 13.82 -6.53 -10.94
C ARG A 12 12.63 -7.48 -10.81
N LEU A 13 11.92 -7.44 -9.68
CA LEU A 13 10.75 -8.29 -9.45
C LEU A 13 9.62 -8.03 -10.47
N VAL A 14 9.36 -6.76 -10.79
CA VAL A 14 8.37 -6.39 -11.83
C VAL A 14 8.73 -7.00 -13.19
N HIS A 15 10.01 -6.99 -13.56
CA HIS A 15 10.47 -7.64 -14.80
C HIS A 15 10.37 -9.16 -14.74
N GLU A 16 10.80 -9.79 -13.66
CA GLU A 16 10.75 -11.26 -13.48
C GLU A 16 9.32 -11.79 -13.53
N LEU A 17 8.34 -11.02 -13.03
CA LEU A 17 6.92 -11.35 -13.10
C LEU A 17 6.23 -10.95 -14.41
N GLY A 18 6.94 -10.32 -15.35
CA GLY A 18 6.36 -9.86 -16.62
C GLY A 18 5.36 -8.69 -16.49
N LEU A 19 5.40 -7.94 -15.38
CA LEU A 19 4.44 -6.89 -15.04
C LEU A 19 4.85 -5.48 -15.50
N TYR A 20 5.87 -5.36 -16.36
CA TYR A 20 6.49 -4.08 -16.74
C TYR A 20 5.53 -3.09 -17.42
N ASN A 21 4.41 -3.56 -18.00
CA ASN A 21 3.36 -2.72 -18.59
C ASN A 21 2.20 -2.41 -17.62
N HIS A 22 2.27 -2.90 -16.39
CA HIS A 22 1.18 -2.82 -15.40
C HIS A 22 1.62 -2.20 -14.07
N VAL A 23 2.90 -2.33 -13.69
CA VAL A 23 3.43 -1.82 -12.43
C VAL A 23 4.49 -0.76 -12.70
N PHE A 24 4.22 0.46 -12.23
CA PHE A 24 5.09 1.62 -12.44
C PHE A 24 5.61 2.17 -11.12
N LEU A 25 6.94 2.27 -11.00
CA LEU A 25 7.59 2.95 -9.88
C LEU A 25 7.76 4.45 -10.22
N MET A 26 6.72 5.22 -9.88
CA MET A 26 6.56 6.63 -10.28
C MET A 26 7.48 7.64 -9.59
N GLY A 27 8.28 7.22 -8.62
CA GLY A 27 9.07 8.14 -7.79
C GLY A 27 8.21 8.93 -6.78
N PRO A 28 8.79 9.93 -6.08
CA PRO A 28 8.09 10.75 -5.10
C PRO A 28 7.17 11.77 -5.80
N ALA A 29 6.03 12.09 -5.18
CA ALA A 29 5.11 13.13 -5.65
C ALA A 29 4.66 14.01 -4.47
N HIS A 30 4.59 15.31 -4.70
CA HIS A 30 4.14 16.29 -3.71
C HIS A 30 3.48 17.50 -4.41
N PRO A 31 2.21 17.83 -4.11
CA PRO A 31 1.27 17.10 -3.26
C PRO A 31 0.92 15.70 -3.84
N ILE A 32 0.72 14.71 -2.98
CA ILE A 32 0.39 13.33 -3.40
C ILE A 32 -1.10 13.16 -3.72
N GLU A 33 -1.94 14.07 -3.22
CA GLU A 33 -3.39 14.06 -3.34
C GLU A 33 -3.86 14.03 -4.80
N ALA A 34 -3.17 14.75 -5.69
CA ALA A 34 -3.46 14.76 -7.12
C ALA A 34 -3.24 13.39 -7.78
N GLU A 35 -2.41 12.53 -7.19
CA GLU A 35 -2.17 11.18 -7.67
C GLU A 35 -3.15 10.18 -7.05
N TRP A 36 -3.54 10.38 -5.79
CA TRP A 36 -4.54 9.54 -5.13
C TRP A 36 -5.86 9.54 -5.89
N VAL A 37 -6.39 10.72 -6.24
CA VAL A 37 -7.70 10.84 -6.93
C VAL A 37 -7.76 10.14 -8.30
N LYS A 38 -6.62 9.74 -8.87
CA LYS A 38 -6.56 8.98 -10.13
C LYS A 38 -6.76 7.47 -9.92
N GLY A 39 -6.59 6.99 -8.69
CA GLY A 39 -6.70 5.58 -8.35
C GLY A 39 -8.15 5.15 -8.09
N SER A 40 -8.41 3.84 -8.23
CA SER A 40 -9.70 3.23 -7.87
C SER A 40 -9.67 2.55 -6.50
N VAL A 41 -8.48 2.14 -6.04
CA VAL A 41 -8.23 1.46 -4.76
C VAL A 41 -6.81 1.83 -4.31
N ALA A 42 -6.60 1.99 -3.01
CA ALA A 42 -5.26 2.07 -2.42
C ALA A 42 -4.91 0.75 -1.71
N ALA A 43 -3.69 0.24 -1.94
CA ALA A 43 -3.20 -0.97 -1.29
C ALA A 43 -2.04 -0.62 -0.35
N VAL A 44 -2.13 -1.07 0.91
CA VAL A 44 -1.11 -0.85 1.94
C VAL A 44 -0.70 -2.19 2.52
N THR A 45 0.49 -2.66 2.14
CA THR A 45 0.98 -4.01 2.48
C THR A 45 2.06 -3.96 3.56
N SER A 46 2.05 -2.95 4.42
CA SER A 46 3.01 -2.86 5.52
C SER A 46 2.67 -3.86 6.61
N SER A 47 3.67 -4.55 7.15
CA SER A 47 3.51 -5.44 8.30
C SER A 47 3.69 -4.73 9.65
N LEU A 48 4.03 -3.43 9.62
CA LEU A 48 4.15 -2.57 10.80
C LEU A 48 3.80 -1.13 10.38
N GLU A 49 2.82 -0.52 11.02
CA GLU A 49 2.37 0.82 10.64
C GLU A 49 2.00 1.67 11.86
N SER A 50 2.91 2.51 12.34
CA SER A 50 2.71 3.21 13.61
C SER A 50 1.51 4.16 13.68
N PHE A 51 0.98 4.65 12.56
CA PHE A 51 -0.12 5.63 12.56
C PHE A 51 -1.09 5.55 11.38
N GLY A 52 -0.76 4.83 10.29
CA GLY A 52 -1.69 4.69 9.17
C GLY A 52 -1.85 5.94 8.31
N MET A 53 -0.89 6.88 8.30
CA MET A 53 -1.04 8.15 7.56
C MET A 53 -1.36 7.94 6.08
N THR A 54 -0.73 6.97 5.44
CA THR A 54 -0.99 6.64 4.03
C THR A 54 -2.43 6.17 3.81
N ILE A 55 -2.99 5.41 4.77
CA ILE A 55 -4.40 4.98 4.76
C ILE A 55 -5.32 6.21 4.87
N VAL A 56 -5.05 7.10 5.83
CA VAL A 56 -5.86 8.31 6.04
C VAL A 56 -5.83 9.24 4.82
N GLU A 57 -4.65 9.44 4.21
CA GLU A 57 -4.48 10.26 3.01
C GLU A 57 -5.28 9.70 1.82
N ALA A 58 -5.21 8.39 1.60
CA ALA A 58 -5.96 7.72 0.53
C ALA A 58 -7.47 7.81 0.76
N MET A 59 -7.95 7.52 1.97
CA MET A 59 -9.37 7.62 2.33
C MET A 59 -9.89 9.04 2.22
N ARG A 60 -9.10 10.05 2.60
CA ARG A 60 -9.45 11.47 2.43
C ARG A 60 -9.66 11.84 0.96
N CYS A 61 -8.96 11.18 0.04
CA CYS A 61 -9.14 11.35 -1.40
C CYS A 61 -10.29 10.49 -1.96
N GLY A 62 -11.04 9.78 -1.12
CA GLY A 62 -12.20 8.98 -1.51
C GLY A 62 -11.88 7.55 -1.96
N LEU A 63 -10.66 7.06 -1.74
CA LEU A 63 -10.28 5.72 -2.18
C LEU A 63 -10.62 4.69 -1.10
N PRO A 64 -11.29 3.58 -1.46
CA PRO A 64 -11.33 2.42 -0.57
C PRO A 64 -9.91 1.87 -0.41
N VAL A 65 -9.57 1.45 0.80
CA VAL A 65 -8.24 0.94 1.14
C VAL A 65 -8.29 -0.56 1.40
N VAL A 66 -7.37 -1.30 0.78
CA VAL A 66 -7.07 -2.70 1.14
C VAL A 66 -5.76 -2.69 1.90
N SER A 67 -5.78 -3.07 3.17
CA SER A 67 -4.59 -3.07 4.02
C SER A 67 -4.33 -4.44 4.62
N SER A 68 -3.06 -4.76 4.83
CA SER A 68 -2.67 -5.81 5.77
C SER A 68 -3.19 -5.49 7.19
N ASP A 69 -3.68 -6.50 7.90
CA ASP A 69 -4.14 -6.43 9.29
C ASP A 69 -2.95 -6.56 10.25
N ALA A 70 -2.05 -5.59 10.16
CA ALA A 70 -0.87 -5.51 11.00
C ALA A 70 -1.17 -4.75 12.30
N PRO A 71 -0.80 -5.27 13.48
CA PRO A 71 -0.79 -4.49 14.71
C PRO A 71 0.27 -3.38 14.63
N HIS A 72 0.08 -2.15 15.09
CA HIS A 72 -1.14 -1.39 15.36
C HIS A 72 -1.45 -0.53 14.11
N GLY A 73 -2.64 0.06 13.95
CA GLY A 73 -2.89 1.07 12.89
C GLY A 73 -4.07 0.77 11.96
N PRO A 74 -3.94 -0.10 10.94
CA PRO A 74 -4.98 -0.32 9.94
C PRO A 74 -6.36 -0.67 10.53
N GLY A 75 -6.41 -1.54 11.53
CA GLY A 75 -7.66 -1.94 12.20
C GLY A 75 -8.33 -0.86 13.05
N GLU A 76 -7.65 0.26 13.33
CA GLU A 76 -8.24 1.42 14.02
C GLU A 76 -8.87 2.43 13.03
N ILE A 77 -8.54 2.31 11.74
CA ILE A 77 -8.95 3.25 10.68
C ILE A 77 -9.96 2.60 9.73
N ILE A 78 -9.77 1.31 9.43
CA ILE A 78 -10.57 0.56 8.46
C ILE A 78 -11.62 -0.29 9.20
N ASP A 79 -12.87 -0.12 8.81
CA ASP A 79 -13.98 -1.00 9.15
C ASP A 79 -14.19 -1.99 7.99
N ASP A 80 -13.83 -3.26 8.22
CA ASP A 80 -13.75 -4.27 7.16
C ASP A 80 -15.10 -4.48 6.45
N GLY A 81 -15.07 -4.35 5.13
CA GLY A 81 -16.26 -4.49 4.28
C GLY A 81 -17.16 -3.26 4.23
N VAL A 82 -16.86 -2.21 5.01
CA VAL A 82 -17.61 -0.95 5.02
C VAL A 82 -16.85 0.14 4.27
N ASN A 83 -15.66 0.51 4.73
CA ASN A 83 -14.85 1.58 4.14
C ASN A 83 -13.51 1.10 3.55
N GLY A 84 -13.23 -0.19 3.66
CA GLY A 84 -12.03 -0.83 3.14
C GLY A 84 -12.04 -2.34 3.35
N ARG A 85 -10.87 -2.96 3.19
CA ARG A 85 -10.65 -4.37 3.49
C ARG A 85 -9.40 -4.56 4.34
N LEU A 86 -9.52 -5.38 5.38
CA LEU A 86 -8.39 -5.86 6.17
C LEU A 86 -8.06 -7.28 5.76
N VAL A 87 -6.81 -7.51 5.37
CA VAL A 87 -6.30 -8.81 4.93
C VAL A 87 -5.35 -9.34 6.00
N PRO A 88 -5.58 -10.54 6.56
CA PRO A 88 -4.66 -11.14 7.52
C PRO A 88 -3.23 -11.14 7.00
N VAL A 89 -2.27 -10.78 7.85
CA VAL A 89 -0.86 -10.97 7.52
C VAL A 89 -0.59 -12.47 7.57
N ASP A 90 -0.23 -13.07 6.43
CA ASP A 90 0.29 -14.42 6.44
C ASP A 90 1.55 -14.45 7.30
N ALA A 91 1.48 -15.10 8.46
CA ALA A 91 2.66 -15.58 9.15
C ALA A 91 3.26 -16.71 8.30
N GLY A 92 3.90 -16.36 7.19
CA GLY A 92 4.81 -17.27 6.51
C GLY A 92 5.83 -17.77 7.56
N PRO A 93 6.35 -19.02 7.43
CA PRO A 93 7.29 -19.56 8.40
C PRO A 93 8.44 -18.58 8.61
N GLU A 94 8.85 -18.39 9.86
CA GLU A 94 9.99 -17.53 10.24
C GLU A 94 11.29 -18.05 9.62
N THR A 95 11.55 -17.76 8.34
CA THR A 95 12.84 -18.02 7.70
C THR A 95 13.02 -17.15 6.46
N PHE A 96 13.88 -16.14 6.59
CA PHE A 96 14.90 -15.81 5.58
C PHE A 96 16.22 -15.54 6.30
#